data_AF-A0A1D9LCF7-F1
#
_entry.id   AF-A0A1D9LCF7-F1
#
_cell.length_a   1.000
_cell.length_b   1.000
_cell.length_c   1.000
_cell.angle_alpha   90.00
_cell.angle_beta   90.00
_cell.angle_gamma   90.00
#
_symmetry.space_group_name_H-M   'P 1'
#
loop_
_entity.id
_entity.type
_entity.pdbx_description
1 polymer ?
#
loop_
_entity_poly.entity_id
_entity_poly.type
_entity_poly.pdbx_seq_one_letter_code
_entity_poly.pdbx_strand_id
1 'polypeptide(L)'
;MIAKIMNGFDRAVAACQQYDFIALLGIRLYLLPVIYVGAHSKVVGFSAAVAWFGAPASEGGLGLPFPVAFAFLAAATEVLGLLCIALGLFTRVMAIPMMVLMSAASAMVHLPRGWLAIADKSMESSQRLAGFLSWLAENFPGRYNYITELGDPVILNNGIEFAATYFIMLLVLFFYGGGRYISADYWLRRHLAK
;
A
#
# COMPACT_ATOMS: atom_id res chain seq x y z
N MET A 1 2.85 36.90 24.95
CA MET A 1 1.69 35.98 24.98
C MET A 1 1.90 34.78 24.08
N ILE A 2 2.18 34.98 22.78
CA ILE A 2 2.43 33.91 21.79
C ILE A 2 3.51 32.92 22.23
N ALA A 3 4.68 33.39 22.68
CA ALA A 3 5.76 32.51 23.15
C ALA A 3 5.37 31.60 24.34
N LYS A 4 4.51 32.09 25.25
CA LYS A 4 4.01 31.26 26.36
C LYS A 4 3.07 30.16 25.88
N ILE A 5 2.26 30.44 24.85
CA ILE A 5 1.36 29.48 24.21
C ILE A 5 2.18 28.42 23.47
N MET A 6 3.16 28.83 22.65
CA MET A 6 4.07 27.92 21.95
C MET A 6 4.81 27.00 22.93
N ASN A 7 5.41 27.56 23.98
CA ASN A 7 6.09 26.77 25.02
C ASN A 7 5.14 25.83 25.78
N GLY A 8 3.85 26.18 25.88
CA GLY A 8 2.82 25.31 26.45
C GLY A 8 2.50 24.13 25.52
N PHE A 9 2.30 24.42 24.24
CA PHE A 9 2.04 23.44 23.19
C PHE A 9 3.23 22.46 23.04
N ASP A 10 4.46 22.95 22.96
CA ASP A 10 5.66 22.11 22.80
C ASP A 10 5.83 21.14 23.98
N ARG A 11 5.54 21.60 25.21
CA ARG A 11 5.54 20.73 26.39
C ARG A 11 4.46 19.65 26.32
N ALA A 12 3.27 20.01 25.85
CA ALA A 12 2.19 19.05 25.64
C ALA A 12 2.57 18.01 24.56
N VAL A 13 3.13 18.44 23.44
CA VAL A 13 3.60 17.55 22.37
C VAL A 13 4.72 16.63 22.85
N ALA A 14 5.72 17.15 23.58
CA ALA A 14 6.78 16.34 24.16
C ALA A 14 6.22 15.28 25.13
N ALA A 15 5.20 15.64 25.91
CA ALA A 15 4.49 14.69 26.76
C ALA A 15 3.67 13.65 25.97
N CYS A 16 3.24 13.93 24.73
CA CYS A 16 2.60 12.94 23.86
C CYS A 16 3.62 12.04 23.13
N GLN A 17 4.81 12.55 22.82
CA GLN A 17 5.84 11.81 22.08
C GLN A 17 6.31 10.53 22.79
N GLN A 18 6.15 10.43 24.11
CA GLN A 18 6.37 9.18 24.86
C GLN A 18 5.47 8.00 24.42
N TYR A 19 4.40 8.29 23.65
CA TYR A 19 3.48 7.30 23.07
C TYR A 19 3.62 7.15 21.54
N ASP A 20 4.72 7.61 20.95
CA ASP A 20 5.00 7.46 19.49
C ASP A 20 4.85 6.03 18.95
N PHE A 21 5.04 5.01 19.80
CA PHE A 21 4.86 3.60 19.44
C PHE A 21 3.44 3.27 19.00
N ILE A 22 2.44 4.05 19.42
CA ILE A 22 1.05 3.90 18.97
C ILE A 22 0.97 4.22 17.48
N ALA A 23 1.62 5.30 17.02
CA ALA A 23 1.66 5.65 15.60
C ALA A 23 2.40 4.58 14.79
N LEU A 24 3.54 4.09 15.30
CA LEU A 24 4.30 3.02 14.64
C LEU A 24 3.53 1.71 14.59
N LEU A 25 2.81 1.33 15.65
CA LEU A 25 1.91 0.18 15.64
C LEU A 25 0.76 0.39 14.64
N GLY A 26 0.17 1.57 14.63
CA GLY A 26 -0.91 1.94 13.70
C GLY A 26 -0.50 1.78 12.24
N ILE A 27 0.70 2.26 11.87
CA ILE A 27 1.26 2.04 10.53
C ILE A 27 1.40 0.55 10.22
N ARG A 28 1.95 -0.24 11.15
CA ARG A 28 2.12 -1.69 10.94
C ARG A 28 0.78 -2.37 10.71
N LEU A 29 -0.22 -2.09 11.55
CA LEU A 29 -1.57 -2.65 11.45
C LEU A 29 -2.28 -2.23 10.16
N TYR A 30 -2.12 -0.97 9.73
CA TYR A 30 -2.71 -0.48 8.48
C TYR A 30 -2.12 -1.19 7.26
N LEU A 31 -0.80 -1.46 7.26
CA LEU A 31 -0.13 -2.16 6.17
C LEU A 31 -0.48 -3.66 6.09
N LEU A 32 -0.89 -4.31 7.19
CA LEU A 32 -1.16 -5.76 7.19
C LEU A 32 -2.20 -6.22 6.14
N PRO A 33 -3.43 -5.68 6.11
CA PRO A 33 -4.42 -6.12 5.11
C PRO A 33 -3.96 -5.81 3.68
N VAL A 34 -3.26 -4.70 3.47
CA VAL A 34 -2.73 -4.30 2.16
C VAL A 34 -1.69 -5.30 1.65
N ILE A 35 -0.68 -5.60 2.47
CA ILE A 35 0.39 -6.55 2.12
C ILE A 35 -0.21 -7.96 1.98
N TYR A 36 -1.15 -8.35 2.84
CA TYR A 36 -1.79 -9.65 2.78
C TYR A 36 -2.48 -9.90 1.44
N VAL A 37 -3.24 -8.94 0.91
CA VAL A 37 -3.90 -9.10 -0.41
C VAL A 37 -2.88 -9.34 -1.53
N GLY A 38 -1.78 -8.57 -1.53
CA GLY A 38 -0.68 -8.75 -2.46
C GLY A 38 0.01 -10.11 -2.33
N ALA A 39 0.35 -10.50 -1.09
CA ALA A 39 1.00 -11.77 -0.79
C ALA A 39 0.11 -12.97 -1.15
N HIS A 40 -1.14 -12.97 -0.69
CA HIS A 40 -2.09 -14.06 -0.89
C HIS A 40 -2.36 -14.31 -2.37
N SER A 41 -2.57 -13.24 -3.16
CA SER A 41 -2.77 -13.37 -4.61
C SER A 41 -1.55 -13.97 -5.31
N LYS A 42 -0.32 -13.61 -4.92
CA LYS A 42 0.91 -14.20 -5.49
C LYS A 42 1.17 -15.63 -5.00
N VAL A 43 0.80 -15.98 -3.77
CA VAL A 43 0.96 -17.35 -3.26
C VAL A 43 -0.02 -18.31 -3.95
N VAL A 44 -1.31 -17.98 -3.98
CA VAL A 44 -2.33 -18.84 -4.60
C VAL A 44 -2.23 -18.81 -6.12
N GLY A 45 -1.90 -17.65 -6.70
CA GLY A 45 -1.83 -17.42 -8.15
C GLY A 45 -0.42 -17.40 -8.71
N PHE A 46 0.56 -18.07 -8.10
CA PHE A 46 1.98 -17.90 -8.44
C PHE A 46 2.29 -18.10 -9.92
N SER A 47 1.72 -19.13 -10.54
CA SER A 47 1.92 -19.41 -11.97
C SER A 47 1.38 -18.28 -12.86
N ALA A 48 0.25 -17.68 -12.49
CA ALA A 48 -0.30 -16.53 -13.21
C ALA A 48 0.56 -15.27 -13.01
N ALA A 49 1.11 -15.07 -11.81
CA ALA A 49 2.06 -13.99 -11.55
C ALA A 49 3.33 -14.14 -12.39
N VAL A 50 3.91 -15.35 -12.48
CA VAL A 50 5.06 -15.64 -13.35
C VAL A 50 4.74 -15.33 -14.82
N ALA A 51 3.59 -15.78 -15.31
CA ALA A 51 3.17 -15.51 -16.69
C ALA A 51 3.03 -14.00 -16.95
N TRP A 52 2.37 -13.27 -16.05
CA TRP A 52 2.22 -11.81 -16.15
C TRP A 52 3.55 -11.05 -16.09
N PHE A 53 4.47 -11.49 -15.23
CA PHE A 53 5.80 -10.87 -15.10
C PHE A 53 6.61 -11.04 -16.39
N GLY A 54 6.49 -12.18 -17.08
CA GLY A 54 7.24 -12.47 -18.30
C GLY A 54 6.60 -11.95 -19.59
N ALA A 55 5.27 -11.78 -19.62
CA ALA A 55 4.55 -11.35 -20.81
C ALA A 55 4.99 -9.94 -21.26
N PRO A 56 5.00 -9.64 -22.57
CA PRO A 56 5.35 -8.31 -23.08
C PRO A 56 4.43 -7.21 -22.56
N ALA A 57 4.97 -5.99 -22.42
CA ALA A 57 4.18 -4.82 -22.02
C ALA A 57 3.02 -4.52 -23.00
N SER A 58 3.19 -4.84 -24.30
CA SER A 58 2.14 -4.71 -25.32
C SER A 58 0.94 -5.64 -25.10
N GLU A 59 1.12 -6.71 -24.33
CA GLU A 59 0.06 -7.66 -23.95
C GLU A 59 -0.43 -7.45 -22.52
N GLY A 60 0.02 -6.37 -21.86
CA GLY A 60 -0.32 -6.04 -20.48
C GLY A 60 0.54 -6.70 -19.41
N GLY A 61 1.63 -7.39 -19.79
CA GLY A 61 2.63 -7.94 -18.88
C GLY A 61 3.72 -6.92 -18.47
N LEU A 62 4.76 -7.40 -17.77
CA LEU A 62 5.88 -6.56 -17.31
C LEU A 62 7.15 -6.67 -18.16
N GLY A 63 7.26 -7.69 -19.01
CA GLY A 63 8.44 -7.95 -19.83
C GLY A 63 9.73 -8.18 -19.03
N LEU A 64 9.62 -8.70 -17.81
CA LEU A 64 10.77 -8.90 -16.92
C LEU A 64 11.61 -10.11 -17.37
N PRO A 65 12.96 -10.00 -17.37
CA PRO A 65 13.82 -11.17 -17.52
C PRO A 65 13.69 -12.05 -16.28
N PHE A 66 13.86 -13.38 -16.41
CA PHE A 66 13.76 -14.33 -15.29
C PHE A 66 12.46 -14.19 -14.46
N PRO A 67 11.27 -14.30 -15.09
CA PRO A 67 10.00 -13.99 -14.43
C PRO A 67 9.71 -14.84 -13.19
N VAL A 68 10.17 -16.10 -13.16
CA VAL A 68 10.07 -16.96 -11.98
C VAL A 68 10.81 -16.37 -10.79
N ALA A 69 12.03 -15.86 -11.00
CA ALA A 69 12.85 -15.30 -9.94
C ALA A 69 12.23 -14.01 -9.38
N PHE A 70 11.78 -13.10 -10.24
CA PHE A 70 11.13 -11.86 -9.78
C PHE A 70 9.79 -12.11 -9.11
N ALA A 71 8.96 -13.02 -9.64
CA ALA A 71 7.71 -13.39 -8.98
C ALA A 71 7.97 -14.00 -7.60
N PHE A 72 8.97 -14.88 -7.49
CA PHE A 72 9.38 -15.46 -6.21
C PHE A 72 9.87 -14.40 -5.23
N LEU A 73 10.77 -13.50 -5.66
CA LEU A 73 11.29 -12.42 -4.81
C LEU A 73 10.16 -11.49 -4.35
N ALA A 74 9.21 -11.15 -5.21
CA ALA A 74 8.05 -10.36 -4.86
C ALA A 74 7.19 -11.07 -3.81
N ALA A 75 6.80 -12.32 -4.05
CA ALA A 75 5.98 -13.10 -3.14
C ALA A 75 6.68 -13.33 -1.79
N ALA A 76 7.97 -13.71 -1.80
CA ALA A 76 8.75 -13.93 -0.59
C ALA A 76 8.90 -12.65 0.24
N THR A 77 9.17 -11.52 -0.43
CA THR A 77 9.27 -10.21 0.23
C THR A 77 7.96 -9.83 0.90
N GLU A 78 6.82 -10.01 0.22
CA GLU A 78 5.52 -9.69 0.80
C GLU A 78 5.12 -10.63 1.94
N VAL A 79 5.36 -11.94 1.81
CA VAL A 79 5.05 -12.91 2.87
C VAL A 79 5.91 -12.67 4.11
N LEU A 80 7.23 -12.57 3.93
CA LEU A 80 8.15 -12.30 5.05
C LEU A 80 7.89 -10.91 5.62
N GLY A 81 7.66 -9.91 4.75
CA GLY A 81 7.33 -8.54 5.13
C GLY A 81 6.07 -8.50 5.99
N LEU A 82 5.00 -9.19 5.60
CA LEU A 82 3.76 -9.30 6.36
C LEU A 82 4.01 -9.83 7.78
N LEU A 83 4.73 -10.94 7.91
CA LEU A 83 5.01 -11.58 9.20
C LEU A 83 5.90 -10.69 10.08
N CYS A 84 7.02 -10.22 9.53
CA CYS A 84 7.98 -9.38 10.24
C CYS A 84 7.38 -8.03 10.67
N ILE A 85 6.65 -7.35 9.79
CA ILE A 85 5.99 -6.08 10.11
C ILE A 85 4.88 -6.29 11.15
N ALA A 86 4.08 -7.36 11.04
CA ALA A 86 3.07 -7.69 12.05
C ALA A 86 3.68 -7.84 13.44
N LEU A 87 4.71 -8.67 13.56
CA LEU A 87 5.41 -8.92 14.83
C LEU A 87 6.27 -7.73 15.29
N GLY A 88 6.58 -6.79 14.38
CA GLY A 88 7.59 -5.77 14.63
C GLY A 88 8.97 -6.40 14.84
N LEU A 89 9.28 -7.42 14.05
CA LEU A 89 10.52 -8.20 14.07
C LEU A 89 11.32 -7.89 12.81
N PHE A 90 12.58 -7.50 12.96
CA PHE A 90 13.44 -7.05 11.86
C PHE A 90 12.77 -5.96 11.00
N THR A 91 12.01 -5.08 11.64
CA THR A 91 11.11 -4.12 10.99
C THR A 91 11.88 -3.25 9.98
N ARG A 92 13.04 -2.73 10.39
CA ARG A 92 13.87 -1.87 9.54
C ARG A 92 14.47 -2.62 8.35
N VAL A 93 14.88 -3.87 8.58
CA VAL A 93 15.48 -4.70 7.53
C VAL A 93 14.41 -5.04 6.49
N MET A 94 13.22 -5.45 6.92
CA MET A 94 12.13 -5.80 6.01
C MET A 94 11.47 -4.60 5.33
N ALA A 95 11.55 -3.40 5.90
CA ALA A 95 11.10 -2.18 5.23
C ALA A 95 11.87 -1.93 3.92
N ILE A 96 13.16 -2.28 3.83
CA ILE A 96 13.98 -2.04 2.63
C ILE A 96 13.46 -2.79 1.40
N PRO A 97 13.37 -4.14 1.38
CA PRO A 97 12.89 -4.85 0.19
C PRO A 97 11.41 -4.53 -0.09
N MET A 98 10.60 -4.24 0.94
CA MET A 98 9.22 -3.79 0.74
C MET A 98 9.15 -2.43 0.04
N MET A 99 10.00 -1.46 0.41
CA MET A 99 10.08 -0.17 -0.29
C MET A 99 10.51 -0.36 -1.75
N VAL A 100 11.49 -1.22 -2.02
CA VAL A 100 11.92 -1.54 -3.40
C VAL A 100 10.76 -2.12 -4.20
N LEU A 101 9.99 -3.05 -3.61
CA LEU A 101 8.81 -3.63 -4.25
C LEU A 101 7.76 -2.56 -4.60
N MET A 102 7.44 -1.67 -3.65
CA MET A 102 6.49 -0.57 -3.88
C MET A 102 6.97 0.37 -4.98
N SER A 103 8.27 0.71 -5.01
CA SER A 103 8.85 1.55 -6.06
C SER A 103 8.79 0.88 -7.43
N ALA A 104 9.14 -0.41 -7.54
CA ALA A 104 9.08 -1.15 -8.79
C ALA A 104 7.65 -1.27 -9.33
N ALA A 105 6.70 -1.64 -8.47
CA ALA A 105 5.28 -1.70 -8.84
C ALA A 105 4.77 -0.31 -9.27
N SER A 106 5.12 0.74 -8.54
CA SER A 106 4.73 2.12 -8.88
C SER A 106 5.23 2.49 -10.27
N ALA A 107 6.53 2.32 -10.53
CA ALA A 107 7.15 2.71 -11.79
C ALA A 107 6.63 1.92 -13.00
N MET A 108 6.42 0.62 -12.84
CA MET A 108 6.09 -0.27 -13.96
C MET A 108 4.58 -0.40 -14.23
N VAL A 109 3.74 -0.25 -13.20
CA VAL A 109 2.31 -0.61 -13.30
C VAL A 109 1.39 0.59 -13.09
N HIS A 110 1.68 1.41 -12.09
CA HIS A 110 0.75 2.43 -11.61
C HIS A 110 1.04 3.82 -12.19
N LEU A 111 2.31 4.16 -12.44
CA LEU A 111 2.72 5.48 -12.93
C LEU A 111 2.07 5.85 -14.27
N PRO A 112 1.92 4.94 -15.26
CA PRO A 112 1.21 5.26 -16.50
C PRO A 112 -0.25 5.65 -16.30
N ARG A 113 -0.84 5.29 -15.15
CA ARG A 113 -2.23 5.63 -14.80
C ARG A 113 -2.32 6.98 -14.08
N GLY A 114 -1.19 7.63 -13.78
CA GLY A 114 -1.16 8.93 -13.09
C GLY A 114 -1.20 8.82 -11.56
N TRP A 115 -1.51 9.93 -10.89
CA TRP A 115 -1.47 10.00 -9.41
C TRP A 115 -2.66 9.27 -8.78
N LEU A 116 -3.88 9.67 -9.14
CA LEU A 116 -5.09 9.31 -8.41
C LEU A 116 -5.42 7.82 -8.49
N ALA A 117 -5.70 7.21 -7.34
CA ALA A 117 -6.17 5.83 -7.28
C ALA A 117 -7.63 5.71 -7.77
N ILE A 118 -8.49 6.65 -7.36
CA ILE A 118 -9.88 6.76 -7.82
C ILE A 118 -9.92 7.79 -8.95
N ALA A 119 -10.53 7.44 -10.07
CA ALA A 119 -10.55 8.33 -11.23
C ALA A 119 -11.36 9.61 -10.95
N ASP A 120 -10.81 10.78 -11.29
CA ASP A 120 -11.57 12.03 -11.30
C ASP A 120 -12.35 12.20 -12.63
N LYS A 121 -13.19 13.23 -12.72
CA LYS A 121 -14.06 13.49 -13.88
C LYS A 121 -13.30 13.79 -15.18
N SER A 122 -12.05 14.25 -15.10
CA SER A 122 -11.21 14.57 -16.26
C SER A 122 -10.54 13.34 -16.87
N MET A 123 -10.46 12.24 -16.12
CA MET A 123 -9.79 11.02 -16.57
C MET A 123 -10.64 10.22 -17.56
N GLU A 124 -9.99 9.61 -18.55
CA GLU A 124 -10.65 8.82 -19.60
C GLU A 124 -11.46 7.64 -19.02
N SER A 125 -10.96 7.00 -17.97
CA SER A 125 -11.68 5.91 -17.29
C SER A 125 -13.04 6.36 -16.76
N SER A 126 -13.13 7.56 -16.17
CA SER A 126 -14.39 8.13 -15.67
C SER A 126 -15.33 8.50 -16.80
N GLN A 127 -14.81 9.09 -17.89
CA GLN A 127 -15.61 9.43 -19.05
C GLN A 127 -16.22 8.19 -19.70
N ARG A 128 -15.44 7.10 -19.81
CA ARG A 128 -15.92 5.80 -20.30
C ARG A 128 -16.98 5.20 -19.39
N LEU A 129 -16.81 5.27 -18.06
CA LEU A 129 -17.83 4.83 -17.11
C LEU A 129 -19.11 5.66 -17.25
N ALA A 130 -18.99 6.99 -17.35
CA ALA A 130 -20.15 7.88 -17.52
C ALA A 130 -20.93 7.55 -18.80
N GLY A 131 -20.24 7.35 -19.93
CA GLY A 131 -20.88 6.93 -21.18
C GLY A 131 -21.57 5.57 -21.07
N PHE A 132 -20.96 4.61 -20.38
CA PHE A 132 -21.59 3.31 -20.11
C PHE A 132 -22.84 3.46 -19.24
N LEU A 133 -22.81 4.28 -18.20
CA LEU A 133 -23.94 4.54 -17.32
C LEU A 133 -25.09 5.24 -18.07
N SER A 134 -24.79 6.19 -18.96
CA SER A 134 -25.80 6.81 -19.84
C SER A 134 -26.45 5.77 -20.75
N TRP A 135 -25.65 4.94 -21.42
CA TRP A 135 -26.18 3.85 -22.24
C TRP A 135 -27.05 2.87 -21.42
N LEU A 136 -26.62 2.54 -20.20
CA LEU A 136 -27.36 1.63 -19.32
C LEU A 136 -28.69 2.23 -18.86
N ALA A 137 -28.71 3.53 -18.55
CA ALA A 137 -29.93 4.24 -18.16
C ALA A 137 -30.96 4.24 -19.31
N GLU A 138 -30.50 4.47 -20.54
CA GLU A 138 -31.34 4.50 -21.74
C GLU A 138 -31.91 3.11 -22.11
N ASN A 139 -31.07 2.07 -22.05
CA ASN A 139 -31.44 0.74 -22.56
C ASN A 139 -32.02 -0.18 -21.47
N PHE A 140 -31.62 0.01 -20.20
CA PHE A 140 -32.01 -0.85 -19.08
C PHE A 140 -32.21 -0.04 -17.78
N PRO A 141 -33.21 0.88 -17.73
CA PRO A 141 -33.39 1.80 -16.60
C PRO A 141 -33.54 1.10 -15.25
N GLY A 142 -34.18 -0.09 -15.20
CA GLY A 142 -34.28 -0.87 -13.96
C GLY A 142 -32.93 -1.39 -13.45
N ARG A 143 -32.00 -1.76 -14.35
CA ARG A 143 -30.64 -2.17 -13.98
C ARG A 143 -29.80 -0.98 -13.56
N TYR A 144 -29.92 0.14 -14.27
CA TYR A 144 -29.29 1.40 -13.88
C TYR A 144 -29.69 1.79 -12.46
N ASN A 145 -31.00 1.88 -12.17
CA ASN A 145 -31.50 2.24 -10.84
C ASN A 145 -30.98 1.31 -9.75
N TYR A 146 -30.91 0.00 -10.01
CA TYR A 146 -30.37 -0.97 -9.06
C TYR A 146 -28.89 -0.73 -8.74
N ILE A 147 -28.05 -0.48 -9.74
CA ILE A 147 -26.61 -0.28 -9.50
C ILE A 147 -26.28 1.09 -8.90
N THR A 148 -27.15 2.09 -9.09
CA THR A 148 -26.96 3.44 -8.55
C THR A 148 -27.75 3.71 -7.28
N GLU A 149 -28.51 2.74 -6.77
CA GLU A 149 -29.42 2.90 -5.62
C GLU A 149 -28.70 3.42 -4.37
N LEU A 150 -27.46 2.98 -4.16
CA LEU A 150 -26.66 3.28 -2.97
C LEU A 150 -25.57 4.33 -3.20
N GLY A 151 -25.53 4.93 -4.40
CA GLY A 151 -24.55 5.96 -4.77
C GLY A 151 -24.03 5.81 -6.19
N ASP A 152 -23.26 6.81 -6.62
CA ASP A 152 -22.68 6.85 -7.96
C ASP A 152 -21.52 5.86 -8.08
N PRO A 153 -21.52 5.00 -9.11
CA PRO A 153 -20.38 4.12 -9.37
C PRO A 153 -19.10 4.92 -9.63
N VAL A 154 -18.00 4.46 -9.03
CA VAL A 154 -16.66 5.02 -9.25
C VAL A 154 -15.77 3.96 -9.91
N ILE A 155 -14.84 4.40 -10.76
CA ILE A 155 -13.85 3.52 -11.37
C ILE A 155 -12.49 3.71 -10.73
N LEU A 156 -11.88 2.59 -10.32
CA LEU A 156 -10.51 2.58 -9.82
C LEU A 156 -9.56 2.78 -11.00
N ASN A 157 -8.93 3.95 -11.06
CA ASN A 157 -7.90 4.25 -12.03
C ASN A 157 -6.57 3.56 -11.70
N ASN A 158 -6.36 3.21 -10.43
CA ASN A 158 -5.21 2.46 -9.94
C ASN A 158 -3.87 3.21 -10.17
N GLY A 159 -3.89 4.53 -9.96
CA GLY A 159 -2.69 5.38 -9.95
C GLY A 159 -1.76 5.14 -8.75
N ILE A 160 -0.68 5.91 -8.69
CA ILE A 160 0.42 5.70 -7.72
C ILE A 160 0.11 6.10 -6.28
N GLU A 161 -0.98 6.81 -6.00
CA GLU A 161 -1.33 7.38 -4.68
C GLU A 161 -1.19 6.37 -3.53
N PHE A 162 -1.78 5.18 -3.67
CA PHE A 162 -1.71 4.13 -2.65
C PHE A 162 -0.29 3.59 -2.48
N ALA A 163 0.39 3.25 -3.57
CA ALA A 163 1.75 2.72 -3.50
C ALA A 163 2.74 3.74 -2.91
N ALA A 164 2.59 5.03 -3.23
CA ALA A 164 3.36 6.12 -2.63
C ALA A 164 3.08 6.26 -1.12
N THR A 165 1.82 6.15 -0.71
CA THR A 165 1.45 6.18 0.70
C THR A 165 2.07 5.02 1.47
N TYR A 166 2.01 3.79 0.93
CA TYR A 166 2.61 2.62 1.55
C TYR A 166 4.15 2.74 1.62
N PHE A 167 4.77 3.27 0.57
CA PHE A 167 6.20 3.57 0.56
C PHE A 167 6.58 4.54 1.70
N ILE A 168 5.83 5.64 1.87
CA ILE A 168 6.09 6.63 2.93
C ILE A 168 5.93 5.98 4.31
N MET A 169 4.90 5.17 4.51
CA MET A 169 4.69 4.42 5.75
C MET A 169 5.85 3.45 6.05
N LEU A 170 6.32 2.72 5.04
CA LEU A 170 7.49 1.85 5.16
C LEU A 170 8.78 2.64 5.45
N LEU A 171 8.92 3.84 4.86
CA LEU A 171 10.05 4.74 5.11
C LEU A 171 10.07 5.21 6.58
N VAL A 172 8.89 5.51 7.16
CA VAL A 172 8.76 5.78 8.59
C VAL A 172 9.21 4.57 9.42
N LEU A 173 8.75 3.37 9.08
CA LEU A 173 9.17 2.14 9.76
C LEU A 173 10.67 1.86 9.60
N PHE A 174 11.28 2.23 8.48
CA PHE A 174 12.72 2.12 8.26
C PHE A 174 13.51 2.99 9.24
N PHE A 175 13.15 4.27 9.38
CA PHE A 175 13.86 5.18 10.29
C PHE A 175 13.55 4.90 11.76
N TYR A 176 12.28 4.71 12.12
CA TYR A 176 11.84 4.64 13.52
C TYR A 176 11.72 3.22 14.06
N GLY A 177 11.68 2.19 13.20
CA GLY A 177 11.54 0.79 13.59
C GLY A 177 10.10 0.40 13.98
N GLY A 178 9.94 -0.75 14.63
CA GLY A 178 8.63 -1.30 15.01
C GLY A 178 7.93 -0.63 16.20
N GLY A 179 8.62 0.29 16.89
CA GLY A 179 8.11 0.98 18.08
C GLY A 179 8.34 0.25 19.40
N ARG A 180 8.44 1.01 20.49
CA ARG A 180 8.70 0.49 21.86
C ARG A 180 7.52 -0.30 22.43
N TYR A 181 7.83 -1.17 23.40
CA TYR A 181 6.89 -1.99 24.21
C TYR A 181 6.11 -3.09 23.47
N ILE A 182 5.75 -2.89 22.20
CA ILE A 182 4.90 -3.83 21.45
C ILE A 182 5.70 -4.63 20.41
N SER A 183 6.73 -4.04 19.80
CA SER A 183 7.51 -4.74 18.77
C SER A 183 8.44 -5.81 19.37
N ALA A 184 8.61 -6.93 18.65
CA ALA A 184 9.59 -7.93 19.00
C ALA A 184 11.03 -7.36 18.99
N ASP A 185 11.34 -6.46 18.05
CA ASP A 185 12.62 -5.75 17.96
C ASP A 185 12.99 -5.04 19.27
N TYR A 186 12.02 -4.41 19.94
CA TYR A 186 12.24 -3.72 21.21
C TYR A 186 12.68 -4.70 22.31
N TRP A 187 11.96 -5.81 22.45
CA TRP A 187 12.24 -6.81 23.49
C TRP A 187 13.53 -7.59 23.24
N LEU A 188 13.81 -7.94 21.98
CA LEU A 188 15.06 -8.58 21.59
C LEU A 188 16.27 -7.70 21.91
N ARG A 189 16.23 -6.42 21.55
CA ARG A 189 17.31 -5.47 21.88
C ARG A 189 17.51 -5.34 23.38
N ARG A 190 16.43 -5.28 24.16
CA ARG A 190 16.51 -5.20 25.63
C ARG A 190 17.07 -6.47 26.26
N HIS A 191 16.82 -7.63 25.67
CA HIS A 191 17.36 -8.90 26.14
C HIS A 191 18.85 -9.05 25.81
N LEU A 192 19.27 -8.66 24.60
CA LEU A 192 20.65 -8.77 24.12
C LEU A 192 21.59 -7.67 24.66
N ALA A 193 21.05 -6.53 25.10
CA ALA A 193 21.83 -5.44 25.69
C ALA A 193 22.09 -5.61 27.21
N LYS A 194 21.69 -6.75 27.77
CA LYS A 194 22.09 -7.19 29.12
C LYS A 194 23.36 -8.00 29.03
#